data_AF-A0A8S9RC15-F1
#
_entry.id   AF-A0A8S9RC15-F1
#
_cell.length_a   1.000
_cell.length_b   1.000
_cell.length_c   1.000
_cell.angle_alpha   90.00
_cell.angle_beta   90.00
_cell.angle_gamma   90.00
#
_symmetry.space_group_name_H-M   'P 1'
#
loop_
_entity.id
_entity.type
_entity.pdbx_description
1 polymer ?
#
loop_
_entity_poly.entity_id
_entity_poly.type
_entity_poly.pdbx_seq_one_letter_code
_entity_poly.pdbx_strand_id
1 'polypeptide(L)'
;MLRDAKRFHQALEVLEEADKFFESIPENLRGESISMMSLYSSVGNRGKVDEILREMKENNVKLDSLTVNNVLRVYAAESDVRSMKKLMAGCETIATLQVFTALDMAKAYLRVGSKREAREHRK
;
A
#
# COMPACT_ATOMS: atom_id res chain seq x y z
N MET A 1 -17.51 -18.11 0.08
CA MET A 1 -17.76 -17.87 1.52
C MET A 1 -16.81 -18.68 2.42
N LEU A 2 -16.96 -20.00 2.58
CA LEU A 2 -16.08 -20.80 3.47
C LEU A 2 -14.60 -20.82 3.05
N ARG A 3 -14.32 -20.90 1.74
CA ARG A 3 -12.96 -20.88 1.19
C ARG A 3 -12.27 -19.53 1.39
N ASP A 4 -13.03 -18.45 1.34
CA ASP A 4 -12.51 -17.09 1.54
C ASP A 4 -12.18 -16.87 3.01
N ALA A 5 -13.06 -17.26 3.92
CA ALA A 5 -12.83 -17.19 5.37
C ALA A 5 -11.57 -17.96 5.80
N LYS A 6 -11.33 -19.16 5.25
CA LYS A 6 -10.11 -19.93 5.53
C LYS A 6 -8.85 -19.23 5.03
N ARG A 7 -8.89 -18.58 3.86
CA ARG A 7 -7.77 -17.79 3.33
C ARG A 7 -7.50 -16.53 4.16
N PHE A 8 -8.55 -15.86 4.63
CA PHE A 8 -8.41 -14.71 5.54
C PHE A 8 -7.77 -15.11 6.86
N HIS A 9 -8.18 -16.24 7.44
CA HIS A 9 -7.59 -16.74 8.69
C HIS A 9 -6.11 -17.10 8.54
N GLN A 10 -5.75 -17.83 7.49
CA GLN A 10 -4.34 -18.15 7.20
C GLN A 10 -3.50 -16.89 6.94
N ALA A 11 -4.07 -15.87 6.29
CA ALA A 11 -3.38 -14.60 6.08
C ALA A 11 -3.14 -13.86 7.40
N LEU A 12 -4.09 -13.90 8.34
CA LEU A 12 -3.93 -13.31 9.68
C LEU A 12 -2.83 -14.02 10.48
N GLU A 13 -2.78 -15.35 10.45
CA GLU A 13 -1.77 -16.14 11.16
C GLU A 13 -0.35 -15.84 10.63
N VAL A 14 -0.17 -15.81 9.31
CA VAL A 14 1.12 -15.44 8.68
C VAL A 14 1.52 -14.01 9.04
N LEU A 15 0.57 -13.09 9.20
CA LEU A 15 0.87 -11.72 9.61
C LEU A 15 1.31 -11.64 11.07
N GLU A 16 0.65 -12.36 11.97
CA GLU A 16 1.06 -12.40 13.38
C GLU A 16 2.45 -13.01 13.56
N GLU A 17 2.78 -14.06 12.79
CA GLU A 17 4.12 -14.65 12.79
C GLU A 17 5.17 -13.70 12.22
N ALA A 18 4.85 -13.05 11.10
CA ALA A 18 5.70 -12.03 10.53
C ALA A 18 5.97 -10.91 11.55
N ASP A 19 4.94 -10.29 12.12
CA ASP A 19 5.06 -9.20 13.10
C ASP A 19 6.00 -9.60 14.25
N LYS A 20 5.81 -10.79 14.83
CA LYS A 20 6.67 -11.33 15.90
C LYS A 20 8.12 -11.52 15.44
N PHE A 21 8.31 -12.08 14.24
CA PHE A 21 9.65 -12.25 13.67
C PHE A 21 10.35 -10.89 13.53
N PHE A 22 9.66 -9.88 13.00
CA PHE A 22 10.24 -8.55 12.82
C PHE A 22 10.49 -7.80 14.13
N GLU A 23 9.63 -7.95 15.14
CA GLU A 23 9.88 -7.43 16.48
C GLU A 23 11.12 -8.06 17.14
N SER A 24 11.48 -9.29 16.76
CA SER A 24 12.68 -9.96 17.24
C SER A 24 13.98 -9.47 16.58
N ILE A 25 13.90 -8.66 15.52
CA ILE A 25 15.06 -8.15 14.79
C ILE A 25 15.63 -6.94 15.54
N PRO A 26 16.95 -6.93 15.85
CA PRO A 26 17.60 -5.79 16.49
C PRO A 26 17.36 -4.47 15.74
N GLU A 27 17.14 -3.37 16.47
CA GLU A 27 16.82 -2.07 15.89
C GLU A 27 17.85 -1.59 14.86
N ASN A 28 19.13 -1.93 15.04
CA ASN A 28 20.21 -1.60 14.11
C ASN A 28 20.17 -2.38 12.79
N LEU A 29 19.39 -3.46 12.72
CA LEU A 29 19.12 -4.26 11.52
C LEU A 29 17.74 -4.00 10.93
N ARG A 30 16.93 -3.14 11.55
CA ARG A 30 15.54 -2.81 11.15
C ARG A 30 15.43 -2.04 9.81
N GLY A 31 16.52 -1.92 9.06
CA GLY A 31 16.54 -1.46 7.65
C GLY A 31 15.74 -2.35 6.67
N GLU A 32 15.06 -3.39 7.18
CA GLU A 32 14.15 -4.29 6.46
C GLU A 32 12.80 -3.67 6.06
N SER A 33 12.66 -2.34 6.13
CA SER A 33 11.44 -1.59 5.77
C SER A 33 10.89 -1.96 4.38
N ILE A 34 11.75 -2.31 3.41
CA ILE A 34 11.34 -2.69 2.04
C ILE A 34 10.66 -4.07 2.00
N SER A 35 11.22 -5.05 2.73
CA SER A 35 10.64 -6.39 2.84
C SER A 35 9.27 -6.32 3.53
N MET A 36 9.20 -5.53 4.60
CA MET A 36 7.97 -5.26 5.34
C MET A 36 6.93 -4.52 4.52
N MET A 37 7.35 -3.50 3.78
CA MET A 37 6.49 -2.78 2.85
C MET A 37 5.86 -3.74 1.84
N SER A 38 6.65 -4.65 1.26
CA SER A 38 6.16 -5.63 0.29
C SER A 38 5.17 -6.61 0.91
N LEU A 39 5.45 -7.13 2.11
CA LEU A 39 4.57 -8.02 2.84
C LEU A 39 3.21 -7.37 3.14
N TYR A 40 3.20 -6.24 3.85
CA TYR A 40 1.94 -5.60 4.25
C TYR A 40 1.17 -5.01 3.08
N SER A 41 1.85 -4.60 2.01
CA SER A 41 1.16 -4.20 0.78
C SER A 41 0.47 -5.38 0.11
N SER A 42 1.06 -6.58 0.15
CA SER A 42 0.47 -7.78 -0.46
C SER A 42 -0.85 -8.21 0.21
N VAL A 43 -0.97 -7.97 1.51
CA VAL A 43 -2.20 -8.23 2.28
C VAL A 43 -3.12 -7.01 2.38
N GLY A 44 -2.73 -5.87 1.81
CA GLY A 44 -3.52 -4.63 1.83
C GLY A 44 -3.60 -3.96 3.20
N ASN A 45 -2.66 -4.21 4.11
CA ASN A 45 -2.65 -3.58 5.44
C ASN A 45 -2.14 -2.14 5.35
N ARG A 46 -3.06 -1.22 5.07
CA ARG A 46 -2.77 0.21 4.91
C ARG A 46 -2.12 0.85 6.13
N GLY A 47 -2.57 0.50 7.35
CA GLY A 47 -2.05 1.10 8.57
C GLY A 47 -0.55 0.86 8.74
N LYS A 48 -0.11 -0.39 8.51
CA LYS A 48 1.31 -0.76 8.55
C LYS A 48 2.10 -0.15 7.39
N VAL A 49 1.52 -0.11 6.19
CA VAL A 49 2.14 0.56 5.03
C VAL A 49 2.41 2.04 5.30
N ASP A 50 1.44 2.76 5.88
CA ASP A 50 1.58 4.17 6.23
C ASP A 50 2.60 4.40 7.37
N GLU A 51 2.66 3.49 8.34
CA GLU A 51 3.66 3.48 9.42
C GLU A 51 5.08 3.35 8.86
N ILE A 52 5.33 2.34 8.03
CA ILE A 52 6.65 2.09 7.44
C ILE A 52 7.07 3.24 6.51
N LEU A 53 6.16 3.78 5.71
CA LEU A 53 6.42 4.95 4.88
C LEU A 53 6.89 6.17 5.68
N ARG A 54 6.28 6.38 6.85
CA ARG A 54 6.65 7.47 7.77
C ARG A 54 8.05 7.21 8.32
N GLU A 55 8.34 6.01 8.82
CA GLU A 55 9.66 5.64 9.33
C GLU A 55 10.76 5.80 8.27
N MET A 56 10.51 5.33 7.04
CA MET A 56 11.45 5.50 5.91
C MET A 56 11.74 6.98 5.67
N LYS A 57 10.71 7.83 5.70
CA LYS A 57 10.87 9.28 5.53
C LYS A 57 11.66 9.92 6.68
N GLU A 58 11.34 9.58 7.93
CA GLU A 58 12.01 10.09 9.13
C GLU A 58 13.50 9.70 9.15
N ASN A 59 13.82 8.51 8.65
CA ASN A 59 15.19 8.01 8.52
C ASN A 59 15.88 8.41 7.20
N ASN A 60 15.29 9.30 6.40
CA ASN A 60 15.80 9.75 5.10
C ASN A 60 16.10 8.61 4.09
N VAL A 61 15.36 7.50 4.19
CA VAL A 61 15.43 6.40 3.25
C VAL A 61 14.65 6.78 1.98
N LYS A 62 15.35 6.84 0.85
CA LYS A 62 14.72 7.13 -0.45
C LYS A 62 13.84 5.96 -0.88
N LEU A 63 12.61 6.26 -1.28
CA LEU A 63 11.70 5.24 -1.82
C LEU A 63 12.18 4.81 -3.21
N ASP A 64 12.27 3.50 -3.42
CA ASP A 64 12.53 2.92 -4.74
C ASP A 64 11.23 2.70 -5.53
N SER A 65 11.36 2.33 -6.81
CA SER A 65 10.18 2.11 -7.66
C SER A 65 9.29 0.99 -7.13
N LEU A 66 9.86 -0.06 -6.54
CA LEU A 66 9.09 -1.17 -5.98
C LEU A 66 8.20 -0.70 -4.82
N THR A 67 8.79 0.00 -3.87
CA THR A 67 8.10 0.59 -2.71
C THR A 67 6.97 1.50 -3.15
N VAL A 68 7.22 2.40 -4.10
CA VAL A 68 6.18 3.31 -4.64
C VAL A 68 5.03 2.53 -5.27
N ASN A 69 5.32 1.50 -6.09
CA ASN A 69 4.28 0.68 -6.70
C ASN A 69 3.43 -0.07 -5.68
N ASN A 70 4.06 -0.63 -4.64
CA ASN A 70 3.38 -1.35 -3.56
C ASN A 70 2.38 -0.44 -2.83
N VAL A 71 2.82 0.75 -2.43
CA VAL A 71 1.96 1.73 -1.75
C VAL A 71 0.81 2.19 -2.66
N LEU A 72 1.10 2.48 -3.94
CA LEU A 72 0.07 2.92 -4.89
C LEU A 72 -1.03 1.87 -5.07
N ARG A 73 -0.70 0.58 -5.07
CA ARG A 73 -1.69 -0.50 -5.15
C ARG A 73 -2.59 -0.54 -3.93
N VAL A 74 -2.05 -0.34 -2.73
CA VAL A 74 -2.83 -0.27 -1.47
C VAL A 74 -3.79 0.92 -1.50
N TYR A 75 -3.31 2.12 -1.84
CA TYR A 75 -4.18 3.30 -1.95
C TYR A 75 -5.23 3.16 -3.06
N ALA A 76 -4.87 2.54 -4.19
CA ALA A 76 -5.80 2.30 -5.30
C ALA A 76 -6.90 1.28 -4.94
N ALA A 77 -6.59 0.27 -4.11
CA ALA A 77 -7.57 -0.69 -3.60
C ALA A 77 -8.69 0.02 -2.82
N GLU A 78 -8.33 1.06 -2.05
CA GLU A 78 -9.27 1.88 -1.28
C GLU A 78 -9.88 3.06 -2.06
N SER A 79 -9.55 3.22 -3.35
CA SER A 79 -9.94 4.37 -4.15
C SER A 79 -9.45 5.72 -3.59
N ASP A 80 -8.36 5.73 -2.81
CA ASP A 80 -7.78 6.95 -2.25
C ASP A 80 -6.88 7.67 -3.28
N VAL A 81 -7.56 8.28 -4.24
CA VAL A 81 -6.96 9.08 -5.31
C VAL A 81 -6.14 10.24 -4.77
N ARG A 82 -6.50 10.80 -3.60
CA ARG A 82 -5.77 11.92 -3.01
C ARG A 82 -4.38 11.48 -2.57
N SER A 83 -4.29 10.38 -1.83
CA SER A 83 -3.02 9.85 -1.35
C SER A 83 -2.15 9.35 -2.52
N MET A 84 -2.76 8.71 -3.54
CA MET A 84 -2.07 8.36 -4.78
C MET A 84 -1.38 9.57 -5.44
N LYS A 85 -2.12 10.67 -5.64
CA LYS A 85 -1.57 11.90 -6.25
C LYS A 85 -0.46 12.51 -5.41
N LYS A 86 -0.65 12.57 -4.09
CA LYS A 86 0.33 13.12 -3.16
C LYS A 86 1.65 12.34 -3.20
N LEU A 87 1.57 11.01 -3.21
CA LEU A 87 2.76 10.15 -3.29
C LEU A 87 3.49 10.34 -4.63
N MET A 88 2.77 10.35 -5.75
CA MET A 88 3.37 10.56 -7.08
C MET A 88 4.05 11.93 -7.20
N ALA A 89 3.45 12.99 -6.65
CA ALA A 89 4.03 14.34 -6.68
C ALA A 89 5.30 14.46 -5.84
N GLY A 90 5.47 13.62 -4.80
CA GLY A 90 6.65 13.58 -3.95
C GLY A 90 7.80 12.71 -4.49
N CYS A 91 7.61 11.99 -5.59
CA CYS A 91 8.65 11.14 -6.18
C CYS A 91 9.42 11.92 -7.26
N GLU A 92 10.70 12.26 -7.00
CA GLU A 92 11.55 13.07 -7.89
C GLU A 92 11.97 12.33 -9.18
N THR A 93 12.08 11.01 -9.12
CA THR A 93 12.34 10.17 -10.29
C THR A 93 11.02 9.62 -10.82
N ILE A 94 10.90 9.49 -12.15
CA ILE A 94 9.82 8.74 -12.79
C ILE A 94 9.86 7.33 -12.20
N ALA A 95 9.09 7.08 -11.14
CA ALA A 95 8.88 5.74 -10.62
C ALA A 95 8.33 4.95 -11.81
N THR A 96 9.02 3.88 -12.20
CA THR A 96 8.52 3.06 -13.30
C THR A 96 7.24 2.41 -12.82
N LEU A 97 6.11 2.92 -13.31
CA LEU A 97 4.82 2.43 -12.89
C LEU A 97 4.61 1.07 -13.55
N GLN A 98 4.46 0.04 -12.73
CA GLN A 98 4.16 -1.30 -13.22
C GLN A 98 2.75 -1.31 -13.83
N VAL A 99 2.56 -2.09 -14.89
CA VAL A 99 1.29 -2.15 -15.63
C VAL A 99 0.10 -2.46 -14.72
N PHE A 100 0.26 -3.39 -13.77
CA PHE A 100 -0.79 -3.73 -12.82
C PHE A 100 -1.10 -2.58 -11.85
N THR A 101 -0.09 -1.86 -11.37
CA THR A 101 -0.27 -0.67 -10.55
C THR A 101 -1.04 0.41 -11.32
N ALA A 102 -0.65 0.69 -12.56
CA ALA A 102 -1.34 1.66 -13.41
C ALA A 102 -2.81 1.29 -13.63
N LEU A 103 -3.09 0.01 -13.87
CA LEU A 103 -4.44 -0.52 -14.03
C LEU A 103 -5.27 -0.36 -12.75
N ASP A 104 -4.71 -0.69 -11.59
CA ASP A 104 -5.40 -0.55 -10.30
C ASP A 104 -5.72 0.92 -10.00
N MET A 105 -4.77 1.81 -10.28
CA MET A 105 -4.97 3.25 -10.16
C MET A 105 -6.06 3.77 -11.12
N ALA A 106 -6.06 3.35 -12.39
CA ALA A 106 -7.09 3.75 -13.35
C ALA A 106 -8.49 3.33 -12.89
N LYS A 107 -8.64 2.11 -12.36
CA LYS A 107 -9.89 1.64 -11.74
C LYS A 107 -10.29 2.50 -10.54
N ALA A 108 -9.32 2.90 -9.71
CA ALA A 108 -9.58 3.79 -8.58
C ALA A 108 -10.14 5.15 -9.02
N TYR A 109 -9.54 5.77 -10.05
CA TYR A 109 -10.02 7.02 -10.64
C TYR A 109 -11.45 6.91 -11.18
N LEU A 110 -11.73 5.86 -11.96
CA LEU A 110 -13.08 5.62 -12.51
C LEU A 110 -14.11 5.48 -11.39
N ARG A 111 -13.81 4.71 -10.34
CA ARG A 111 -14.72 4.54 -9.18
C ARG A 111 -15.05 5.87 -8.49
N VAL A 112 -14.07 6.76 -8.32
CA VAL A 112 -14.30 8.08 -7.70
C VAL A 112 -15.12 8.98 -8.62
N GLY A 113 -14.85 8.95 -9.94
CA GLY A 113 -15.63 9.67 -10.96
C GLY A 113 -17.12 9.29 -10.94
N SER A 114 -17.43 7.99 -11.04
CA SER A 114 -18.82 7.52 -11.03
C SER A 114 -19.56 7.85 -9.73
N LYS A 115 -18.87 7.81 -8.58
CA LYS A 115 -19.44 8.24 -7.28
C LYS A 115 -19.79 9.73 -7.27
N ARG A 116 -19.02 10.57 -7.98
CA ARG A 116 -19.29 12.02 -8.06
C ARG A 116 -20.53 12.29 -8.92
N GLU A 117 -20.60 11.68 -10.10
CA GLU A 117 -21.72 11.80 -11.03
C GLU A 117 -23.05 11.36 -10.37
N ALA A 118 -23.05 10.20 -9.69
CA ALA A 118 -24.24 9.71 -9.00
C ALA A 118 -24.74 10.64 -7.88
N ARG A 119 -23.88 11.46 -7.28
CA ARG A 119 -24.26 12.45 -6.26
C ARG A 119 -24.82 13.73 -6.88
N GLU A 120 -24.33 14.11 -8.06
CA GLU A 120 -24.81 15.27 -8.81
C GLU A 120 -26.22 15.04 -9.34
N HIS A 121 -26.56 13.81 -9.77
CA HIS A 121 -27.90 13.44 -10.22
C HIS A 121 -28.93 13.16 -9.09
N ARG A 122 -28.52 13.20 -7.81
CA ARG A 122 -29.41 13.02 -6.64
C ARG A 122 -29.90 14.34 -6.02
N LYS A 123 -29.49 15.48 -6.59
CA LYS A 123 -29.95 16.82 -6.19
C LYS A 123 -31.13 17.25 -7.03
#